data_AF-A0A6L9KH74-F1
#
_entry.id   AF-A0A6L9KH74-F1
#
_cell.length_a   1.000
_cell.length_b   1.000
_cell.length_c   1.000
_cell.angle_alpha   90.00
_cell.angle_beta   90.00
_cell.angle_gamma   90.00
#
_symmetry.space_group_name_H-M   'P 1'
#
loop_
_entity.id
_entity.type
_entity.pdbx_description
1 polymer ?
#
loop_
_entity_poly.entity_id
_entity_poly.type
_entity_poly.pdbx_seq_one_letter_code
_entity_poly.pdbx_strand_id
1 'polypeptide(L)'
;MEYDYIIIGSGFGGSVSALRLSKKGYTVLVIEKGKWFKAEDFPKTNWNFRKWLWMPSLRFFGIMKLTIFKHVAVLSGTGVGGGSLVYANTLPIPKSTFFTTGTWSKLHDWETELAPYYQEALRMLGAAKNPKLFDGDIGLKKVAQKLGMEDKFDATTVAVYFGEENVTKEDPYFDGMGPSRTGCNFCGACMTGCRNNSKNTL
;
A
#
# COMPACT_ATOMS: atom_id res chain seq x y z
N MET A 1 22.83 -22.77 -2.71
CA MET A 1 22.25 -21.88 -3.73
C MET A 1 23.00 -20.56 -3.66
N GLU A 2 23.40 -19.99 -4.80
CA GLU A 2 24.09 -18.71 -4.89
C GLU A 2 23.13 -17.66 -5.47
N TYR A 3 23.24 -16.42 -4.99
CA TYR A 3 22.42 -15.28 -5.42
C TYR A 3 23.29 -14.04 -5.55
N ASP A 4 23.02 -13.20 -6.55
CA ASP A 4 23.73 -11.93 -6.74
C ASP A 4 23.36 -10.90 -5.67
N TYR A 5 22.08 -10.88 -5.27
CA TYR A 5 21.55 -9.95 -4.28
C TYR A 5 20.60 -10.62 -3.30
N ILE A 6 20.66 -10.19 -2.04
CA ILE A 6 19.73 -10.59 -0.99
C ILE A 6 19.01 -9.35 -0.48
N ILE A 7 17.68 -9.39 -0.49
CA ILE A 7 16.81 -8.34 0.02
C ILE A 7 16.11 -8.85 1.27
N ILE A 8 16.28 -8.13 2.38
CA ILE A 8 15.64 -8.45 3.65
C ILE A 8 14.36 -7.62 3.80
N GLY A 9 13.22 -8.29 3.73
CA GLY A 9 11.89 -7.69 3.81
C GLY A 9 11.27 -7.43 2.43
N SER A 10 9.96 -7.68 2.35
CA SER A 10 9.18 -7.64 1.10
C SER A 10 8.18 -6.48 1.02
N GLY A 11 8.45 -5.38 1.74
CA GLY A 11 7.64 -4.15 1.65
C GLY A 11 7.96 -3.31 0.42
N PHE A 12 7.45 -2.07 0.35
CA PHE A 12 7.64 -1.15 -0.79
C PHE A 12 9.08 -1.07 -1.31
N GLY A 13 10.05 -0.77 -0.44
CA GLY A 13 11.46 -0.69 -0.86
C GLY A 13 12.03 -2.03 -1.33
N GLY A 14 11.65 -3.13 -0.67
CA GLY A 14 12.11 -4.48 -1.01
C GLY A 14 11.58 -4.94 -2.37
N SER A 15 10.27 -4.82 -2.61
CA SER A 15 9.65 -5.24 -3.87
C SER A 15 10.11 -4.40 -5.05
N VAL A 16 10.29 -3.08 -4.88
CA VAL A 16 10.85 -2.22 -5.94
C VAL A 16 12.28 -2.62 -6.27
N SER A 17 13.12 -2.82 -5.25
CA SER A 17 14.51 -3.23 -5.45
C SER A 17 14.60 -4.59 -6.15
N ALA A 18 13.80 -5.56 -5.70
CA ALA A 18 13.73 -6.90 -6.28
C ALA A 18 13.35 -6.83 -7.77
N LEU A 19 12.27 -6.13 -8.09
CA LEU A 19 11.80 -5.96 -9.47
C LEU A 19 12.88 -5.35 -10.37
N ARG A 20 13.52 -4.26 -9.93
CA ARG A 20 14.51 -3.55 -10.76
C ARG A 20 15.80 -4.35 -10.94
N LEU A 21 16.25 -5.08 -9.92
CA LEU A 21 17.40 -5.98 -10.02
C LEU A 21 17.11 -7.19 -10.90
N SER A 22 15.98 -7.87 -10.69
CA SER A 22 15.57 -9.00 -11.54
C SER A 22 15.39 -8.60 -13.00
N LYS A 23 14.84 -7.41 -13.29
CA LYS A 23 14.74 -6.89 -14.67
C LYS A 23 16.09 -6.67 -15.35
N LYS A 24 17.18 -6.50 -14.58
CA LYS A 24 18.55 -6.42 -15.12
C LYS A 24 19.20 -7.80 -15.31
N GLY A 25 18.51 -8.89 -15.01
CA GLY A 25 19.00 -10.27 -15.17
C GLY A 25 19.68 -10.84 -13.93
N TYR A 26 19.68 -10.13 -12.80
CA TYR A 26 20.28 -10.64 -11.55
C TYR A 26 19.39 -11.69 -10.87
N THR A 27 20.04 -12.65 -10.22
CA THR A 27 19.41 -13.59 -9.29
C THR A 27 19.22 -12.94 -7.92
N VAL A 28 17.97 -12.82 -7.48
CA VAL A 28 17.62 -12.07 -6.27
C VAL A 28 16.87 -12.97 -5.29
N LEU A 29 17.36 -13.07 -4.06
CA LEU A 29 16.66 -13.71 -2.96
C LEU A 29 15.97 -12.65 -2.11
N VAL A 30 14.65 -12.78 -1.93
CA VAL A 30 13.88 -11.96 -0.98
C VAL A 30 13.55 -12.79 0.25
N ILE A 31 13.93 -12.30 1.43
CA ILE A 31 13.67 -12.97 2.71
C ILE A 31 12.63 -12.18 3.49
N GLU A 32 11.47 -12.80 3.74
CA GLU A 32 10.38 -12.23 4.53
C GLU A 32 10.15 -13.06 5.80
N LYS A 33 9.96 -12.38 6.94
CA LYS A 33 9.73 -13.05 8.23
C LYS A 33 8.29 -13.58 8.37
N GLY A 34 7.35 -12.94 7.68
CA GLY A 34 5.93 -13.29 7.73
C GLY A 34 5.52 -14.31 6.68
N LYS A 35 4.22 -14.56 6.60
CA LYS A 35 3.64 -15.51 5.64
C LYS A 35 3.36 -14.86 4.29
N TRP A 36 3.21 -15.69 3.26
CA TRP A 36 2.55 -15.28 2.04
C TRP A 36 1.04 -15.47 2.20
N PHE A 37 0.30 -14.37 2.32
CA PHE A 37 -1.15 -14.40 2.56
C PHE A 37 -1.92 -14.43 1.24
N LYS A 38 -2.97 -15.24 1.20
CA LYS A 38 -4.02 -15.24 0.17
C LYS A 38 -5.30 -14.61 0.72
N ALA A 39 -6.27 -14.38 -0.17
CA ALA A 39 -7.54 -13.74 0.19
C ALA A 39 -8.26 -14.46 1.34
N GLU A 40 -8.26 -15.79 1.34
CA GLU A 40 -8.87 -16.66 2.35
C GLU A 40 -8.15 -16.65 3.71
N ASP A 41 -6.89 -16.24 3.75
CA ASP A 41 -6.11 -16.16 4.98
C ASP A 41 -6.53 -14.97 5.84
N PHE A 42 -6.95 -13.88 5.21
CA PHE A 42 -7.29 -12.64 5.90
C PHE A 42 -8.53 -12.79 6.80
N PRO A 43 -8.52 -12.14 7.97
CA PRO A 43 -9.66 -12.19 8.88
C PRO A 43 -10.87 -11.43 8.32
N LYS A 44 -12.09 -11.88 8.67
CA LYS A 44 -13.31 -11.12 8.35
C LYS A 44 -13.40 -9.79 9.10
N THR A 45 -12.86 -9.76 10.32
CA THR A 45 -12.86 -8.60 11.23
C THR A 45 -11.56 -8.55 12.02
N ASN A 46 -11.17 -7.37 12.51
CA ASN A 46 -10.01 -7.19 13.38
C ASN A 46 -10.13 -7.91 14.74
N TRP A 47 -11.34 -8.28 15.16
CA TRP A 47 -11.59 -9.10 16.36
C TRP A 47 -11.06 -10.53 16.26
N ASN A 48 -10.78 -11.03 15.06
CA ASN A 48 -10.04 -12.28 14.90
C ASN A 48 -8.53 -12.02 15.12
N PHE A 49 -8.15 -11.79 16.37
CA PHE A 49 -6.79 -11.40 16.75
C PHE A 49 -5.72 -12.38 16.27
N ARG A 50 -6.01 -13.69 16.25
CA ARG A 50 -5.05 -14.71 15.82
C ARG A 50 -4.66 -14.58 14.34
N LYS A 51 -5.61 -14.19 13.49
CA LYS A 51 -5.42 -13.95 12.05
C LYS A 51 -5.06 -12.50 11.73
N TRP A 52 -5.38 -11.56 12.60
CA TRP A 52 -5.13 -10.13 12.37
C TRP A 52 -3.78 -9.67 12.94
N LEU A 53 -3.48 -9.99 14.20
CA LEU A 53 -2.28 -9.53 14.89
C LEU A 53 -1.09 -10.46 14.68
N TRP A 54 0.11 -9.87 14.58
CA TRP A 54 1.38 -10.55 14.62
C TRP A 54 1.93 -10.52 16.05
N MET A 55 1.71 -11.60 16.79
CA MET A 55 2.26 -11.84 18.14
C MET A 55 2.70 -13.31 18.25
N PRO A 56 3.92 -13.65 17.77
CA PRO A 56 4.38 -15.03 17.71
C PRO A 56 4.40 -15.76 19.07
N SER A 57 4.64 -15.04 20.18
CA SER A 57 4.59 -15.59 21.54
C SER A 57 3.21 -16.17 21.92
N LEU A 58 2.14 -15.63 21.33
CA LEU A 58 0.76 -16.13 21.49
C LEU A 58 0.32 -17.01 20.31
N ARG A 59 1.25 -17.38 19.41
CA ARG A 59 0.97 -18.08 18.14
C ARG A 59 -0.02 -17.33 17.23
N PHE A 60 -0.02 -15.99 17.32
CA PHE A 60 -0.77 -15.13 16.41
C PHE A 60 0.17 -14.71 15.27
N PHE A 61 -0.21 -15.05 14.06
CA PHE A 61 0.61 -14.88 12.85
C PHE A 61 -0.16 -14.14 11.78
N GLY A 62 -0.87 -13.08 12.19
CA GLY A 62 -1.57 -12.17 11.30
C GLY A 62 -0.68 -11.11 10.67
N ILE A 63 -1.29 -10.18 9.94
CA ILE A 63 -0.57 -9.17 9.16
C ILE A 63 -0.19 -7.91 9.95
N MET A 64 -0.92 -7.59 11.02
CA MET A 64 -0.77 -6.34 11.79
C MET A 64 0.20 -6.53 12.96
N LYS A 65 1.38 -5.93 12.90
CA LYS A 65 2.32 -5.88 14.02
C LYS A 65 2.25 -4.52 14.70
N LEU A 66 1.96 -4.54 16.00
CA LEU A 66 2.06 -3.38 16.87
C LEU A 66 3.34 -3.48 17.71
N THR A 67 4.23 -2.50 17.57
CA THR A 67 5.43 -2.38 18.42
C THR A 67 5.22 -1.23 19.39
N ILE A 68 5.02 -1.55 20.66
CA ILE A 68 4.72 -0.55 21.71
C ILE A 68 6.02 -0.14 22.39
N PHE A 69 6.30 1.15 22.39
CA PHE A 69 7.34 1.80 23.17
C PHE A 69 6.71 2.66 24.28
N LYS A 70 7.53 3.22 25.17
CA LYS A 70 7.07 4.01 26.33
C LYS A 70 6.09 5.14 25.98
N HIS A 71 6.28 5.79 24.83
CA HIS A 71 5.51 6.98 24.42
C HIS A 71 4.92 6.90 23.01
N VAL A 72 5.20 5.82 22.26
CA VAL A 72 4.78 5.69 20.88
C VAL A 72 4.47 4.23 20.57
N ALA A 73 3.46 4.00 19.74
CA ALA A 73 3.19 2.69 19.16
C ALA A 73 3.40 2.77 17.65
N VAL A 74 4.19 1.85 17.10
CA VAL A 74 4.47 1.77 15.67
C VAL A 74 3.70 0.61 15.07
N LEU A 75 2.85 0.92 14.10
CA LEU A 75 2.08 -0.06 13.34
C LEU A 75 2.87 -0.44 12.09
N SER A 76 2.97 -1.73 11.82
CA SER A 76 3.71 -2.27 10.68
C SER A 76 3.07 -3.54 10.15
N GLY A 77 3.28 -3.83 8.87
CA GLY A 77 2.85 -5.08 8.26
C GLY A 77 3.86 -6.22 8.46
N THR A 78 3.40 -7.46 8.48
CA THR A 78 4.26 -8.65 8.46
C THR A 78 3.70 -9.70 7.51
N GLY A 79 4.52 -10.15 6.55
CA GLY A 79 4.10 -11.01 5.45
C GLY A 79 4.63 -10.52 4.12
N VAL A 80 4.50 -11.34 3.08
CA VAL A 80 4.87 -10.96 1.70
C VAL A 80 4.04 -9.74 1.29
N GLY A 81 4.72 -8.64 0.97
CA GLY A 81 4.14 -7.31 0.71
C GLY A 81 4.29 -6.32 1.87
N GLY A 82 4.67 -6.80 3.06
CA GLY A 82 4.98 -5.98 4.24
C GLY A 82 3.85 -5.02 4.63
N GLY A 83 4.19 -3.73 4.77
CA GLY A 83 3.23 -2.68 5.13
C GLY A 83 2.06 -2.51 4.14
N SER A 84 2.24 -2.92 2.89
CA SER A 84 1.16 -2.86 1.90
C SER A 84 -0.02 -3.77 2.27
N LEU A 85 0.16 -4.80 3.11
CA LEU A 85 -0.93 -5.64 3.61
C LEU A 85 -1.91 -4.87 4.51
N VAL A 86 -1.42 -3.90 5.30
CA VAL A 86 -2.17 -3.29 6.42
C VAL A 86 -2.45 -1.79 6.30
N TYR A 87 -1.94 -1.13 5.27
CA TYR A 87 -2.23 0.30 5.03
C TYR A 87 -3.56 0.54 4.30
N ALA A 88 -4.01 1.81 4.33
CA ALA A 88 -5.27 2.27 3.77
C ALA A 88 -5.21 2.66 2.27
N ASN A 89 -4.11 2.35 1.56
CA ASN A 89 -3.94 2.59 0.12
C ASN A 89 -3.77 4.03 -0.34
N THR A 90 -3.77 5.04 0.53
CA THR A 90 -3.64 6.44 0.08
C THR A 90 -2.24 6.75 -0.47
N LEU A 91 -2.19 7.40 -1.64
CA LEU A 91 -0.96 7.73 -2.36
C LEU A 91 -0.82 9.24 -2.63
N PRO A 92 -0.77 10.10 -1.58
CA PRO A 92 -0.50 11.51 -1.78
C PRO A 92 0.95 11.73 -2.23
N ILE A 93 1.15 12.57 -3.24
CA ILE A 93 2.47 13.13 -3.54
C ILE A 93 2.73 14.26 -2.54
N PRO A 94 3.91 14.32 -1.88
CA PRO A 94 4.24 15.43 -0.99
C PRO A 94 4.18 16.79 -1.69
N LYS A 95 3.83 17.84 -0.95
CA LYS A 95 3.90 19.23 -1.44
C LYS A 95 5.34 19.74 -1.40
N SER A 96 5.65 20.80 -2.14
CA SER A 96 6.99 21.41 -2.22
C SER A 96 7.63 21.74 -0.86
N THR A 97 6.82 22.02 0.17
CA THR A 97 7.33 22.23 1.55
C THR A 97 8.06 21.01 2.10
N PHE A 98 7.67 19.79 1.74
CA PHE A 98 8.36 18.57 2.15
C PHE A 98 9.77 18.51 1.56
N PHE A 99 9.93 18.80 0.26
CA PHE A 99 11.21 18.69 -0.45
C PHE A 99 12.19 19.80 -0.06
N THR A 100 11.68 20.96 0.34
CA THR A 100 12.48 22.14 0.68
C THR A 100 12.85 22.25 2.17
N THR A 101 12.31 21.39 3.03
CA THR A 101 12.55 21.43 4.48
C THR A 101 13.67 20.49 4.93
N GLY A 102 14.42 20.91 5.95
CA GLY A 102 15.40 20.08 6.65
C GLY A 102 16.81 20.10 6.04
N THR A 103 17.67 19.21 6.51
CA THR A 103 19.08 19.14 6.06
C THR A 103 19.22 18.50 4.68
N TRP A 104 18.29 17.62 4.31
CA TRP A 104 18.24 16.92 3.02
C TRP A 104 18.02 17.85 1.83
N SER A 105 17.25 18.93 1.99
CA SER A 105 16.90 19.85 0.89
C SER A 105 18.10 20.56 0.27
N LYS A 106 19.24 20.59 0.97
CA LYS A 106 20.49 21.19 0.48
C LYS A 106 21.34 20.24 -0.35
N LEU A 107 21.01 18.95 -0.37
CA LEU A 107 21.80 17.92 -1.06
C LEU A 107 21.47 17.86 -2.55
N HIS A 108 20.21 18.11 -2.92
CA HIS A 108 19.75 18.08 -4.30
C HIS A 108 18.39 18.78 -4.44
N ASP A 109 18.02 19.15 -5.66
CA ASP A 109 16.61 19.42 -5.99
C ASP A 109 15.85 18.09 -6.07
N TRP A 110 15.29 17.69 -4.93
CA TRP A 110 14.59 16.42 -4.79
C TRP A 110 13.19 16.41 -5.38
N GLU A 111 12.55 17.58 -5.49
CA GLU A 111 11.21 17.65 -6.08
C GLU A 111 11.29 17.30 -7.57
N THR A 112 12.23 17.93 -8.27
CA THR A 112 12.49 17.64 -9.69
C THR A 112 13.03 16.23 -9.91
N GLU A 113 14.04 15.81 -9.13
CA GLU A 113 14.67 14.49 -9.25
C GLU A 113 13.67 13.35 -9.02
N LEU A 114 12.78 13.48 -8.03
CA LEU A 114 11.84 12.44 -7.66
C LEU A 114 10.54 12.45 -8.48
N ALA A 115 10.21 13.55 -9.15
CA ALA A 115 8.99 13.70 -9.94
C ALA A 115 8.68 12.53 -10.89
N PRO A 116 9.62 12.08 -11.77
CA PRO A 116 9.34 10.95 -12.67
C PRO A 116 9.11 9.63 -11.90
N TYR A 117 9.77 9.43 -10.77
CA TYR A 117 9.64 8.22 -9.97
C TYR A 117 8.32 8.17 -9.20
N TYR A 118 7.75 9.31 -8.80
CA TYR A 118 6.38 9.36 -8.26
C TYR A 118 5.35 8.93 -9.32
N GLN A 119 5.49 9.39 -10.57
CA GLN A 119 4.59 8.98 -11.65
C GLN A 119 4.70 7.48 -11.94
N GLU A 120 5.92 6.97 -12.01
CA GLU A 120 6.15 5.54 -12.20
C GLU A 120 5.62 4.70 -11.02
N ALA A 121 5.76 5.19 -9.78
CA ALA A 121 5.20 4.52 -8.61
C ALA A 121 3.66 4.49 -8.65
N LEU A 122 3.00 5.59 -9.01
CA LEU A 122 1.55 5.64 -9.17
C LEU A 122 1.07 4.67 -10.26
N ARG A 123 1.78 4.62 -11.40
CA ARG A 123 1.49 3.68 -12.49
C ARG A 123 1.64 2.23 -12.03
N MET A 124 2.79 1.88 -11.41
CA MET A 124 3.07 0.52 -10.93
C MET A 124 2.16 0.08 -9.78
N LEU A 125 1.64 1.02 -8.99
CA LEU A 125 0.66 0.72 -7.94
C LEU A 125 -0.77 0.67 -8.47
N GLY A 126 -1.00 0.98 -9.75
CA GLY A 126 -2.35 1.01 -10.33
C GLY A 126 -3.21 2.08 -9.65
N ALA A 127 -2.62 3.23 -9.34
CA ALA A 127 -3.26 4.29 -8.59
C ALA A 127 -4.50 4.83 -9.33
N ALA A 128 -5.61 4.92 -8.62
CA ALA A 128 -6.86 5.46 -9.15
C ALA A 128 -7.51 6.39 -8.12
N LYS A 129 -8.20 7.43 -8.60
CA LYS A 129 -9.07 8.23 -7.72
C LYS A 129 -10.25 7.38 -7.27
N ASN A 130 -10.57 7.44 -5.98
CA ASN A 130 -11.76 6.80 -5.45
C ASN A 130 -13.02 7.39 -6.12
N PRO A 131 -13.80 6.60 -6.88
CA PRO A 131 -14.95 7.12 -7.63
C PRO A 131 -16.17 7.39 -6.74
N LYS A 132 -16.15 6.92 -5.49
CA LYS A 132 -17.31 6.98 -4.59
C LYS A 132 -16.94 7.62 -3.25
N LEU A 133 -17.73 8.62 -2.86
CA LEU A 133 -17.64 9.27 -1.56
C LEU A 133 -18.61 8.59 -0.59
N PHE A 134 -18.18 8.44 0.66
CA PHE A 134 -18.99 7.92 1.76
C PHE A 134 -19.22 8.98 2.84
N ASP A 135 -19.90 8.63 3.92
CA ASP A 135 -20.34 9.57 4.96
C ASP A 135 -19.21 10.45 5.51
N GLY A 136 -18.02 9.86 5.72
CA GLY A 136 -16.84 10.59 6.19
C GLY A 136 -16.36 11.62 5.17
N ASP A 137 -16.30 11.25 3.89
CA ASP A 137 -15.89 12.14 2.80
C ASP A 137 -16.92 13.28 2.60
N ILE A 138 -18.21 12.95 2.65
CA ILE A 138 -19.30 13.92 2.55
C ILE A 138 -19.26 14.89 3.73
N GLY A 139 -18.97 14.38 4.94
CA GLY A 139 -18.75 15.20 6.14
C GLY A 139 -17.61 16.19 5.94
N LEU A 140 -16.45 15.72 5.44
CA LEU A 140 -15.30 16.57 5.13
C LEU A 140 -15.62 17.60 4.04
N LYS A 141 -16.34 17.21 2.98
CA LYS A 141 -16.77 18.14 1.92
C LYS A 141 -17.65 19.26 2.49
N LYS A 142 -18.60 18.94 3.36
CA LYS A 142 -19.46 19.94 4.02
C LYS A 142 -18.66 20.89 4.90
N VAL A 143 -17.64 20.41 5.60
CA VAL A 143 -16.72 21.26 6.38
C VAL A 143 -15.93 22.19 5.44
N ALA A 144 -15.39 21.66 4.35
CA ALA A 144 -14.67 22.45 3.36
C ALA A 144 -15.55 23.57 2.78
N GLN A 145 -16.80 23.27 2.44
CA GLN A 145 -17.79 24.27 2.00
C GLN A 145 -18.01 25.38 3.03
N LYS A 146 -18.22 25.03 4.30
CA LYS A 146 -18.42 26.01 5.38
C LYS A 146 -17.21 26.92 5.61
N LEU A 147 -16.00 26.42 5.32
CA LEU A 147 -14.75 27.17 5.43
C LEU A 147 -14.40 27.93 4.14
N GLY A 148 -15.21 27.86 3.08
CA GLY A 148 -14.92 28.47 1.79
C GLY A 148 -13.72 27.81 1.07
N MET A 149 -13.49 26.52 1.30
CA MET A 149 -12.37 25.73 0.77
C MET A 149 -12.85 24.52 -0.07
N GLU A 150 -14.04 24.59 -0.67
CA GLU A 150 -14.61 23.48 -1.44
C GLU A 150 -13.73 23.09 -2.63
N ASP A 151 -13.05 24.06 -3.24
CA ASP A 151 -12.07 23.88 -4.33
C ASP A 151 -10.87 23.01 -3.93
N LYS A 152 -10.61 22.87 -2.62
CA LYS A 152 -9.52 22.06 -2.06
C LYS A 152 -9.96 20.66 -1.62
N PHE A 153 -11.26 20.35 -1.71
CA PHE A 153 -11.75 19.00 -1.46
C PHE A 153 -11.46 18.12 -2.69
N ASP A 154 -10.85 16.96 -2.48
CA ASP A 154 -10.59 15.99 -3.54
C ASP A 154 -10.76 14.56 -3.03
N ALA A 155 -11.15 13.66 -3.91
CA ALA A 155 -11.20 12.24 -3.62
C ALA A 155 -9.78 11.67 -3.52
N THR A 156 -9.56 10.74 -2.59
CA THR A 156 -8.23 10.15 -2.39
C THR A 156 -7.80 9.32 -3.59
N THR A 157 -6.55 9.49 -4.01
CA THR A 157 -5.88 8.59 -4.95
C THR A 157 -5.38 7.37 -4.17
N VAL A 158 -5.77 6.17 -4.61
CA VAL A 158 -5.51 4.91 -3.90
C VAL A 158 -5.04 3.77 -4.82
N ALA A 159 -4.26 2.84 -4.27
CA ALA A 159 -3.82 1.61 -4.94
C ALA A 159 -4.91 0.50 -4.97
N VAL A 160 -6.07 0.80 -5.57
CA VAL A 160 -7.22 -0.12 -5.63
C VAL A 160 -7.76 -0.18 -7.05
N TYR A 161 -7.98 -1.39 -7.56
CA TYR A 161 -8.73 -1.61 -8.78
C TYR A 161 -10.23 -1.46 -8.52
N PHE A 162 -10.84 -0.41 -9.07
CA PHE A 162 -12.28 -0.18 -8.92
C PHE A 162 -13.10 -1.02 -9.89
N GLY A 163 -12.79 -1.01 -11.19
CA GLY A 163 -13.40 -1.91 -12.19
C GLY A 163 -14.94 -1.99 -12.12
N GLU A 164 -15.48 -3.12 -12.54
CA GLU A 164 -16.86 -3.51 -12.24
C GLU A 164 -16.86 -4.34 -10.95
N GLU A 165 -17.76 -4.01 -10.01
CA GLU A 165 -17.73 -4.59 -8.66
C GLU A 165 -17.83 -6.12 -8.69
N ASN A 166 -16.91 -6.80 -7.99
CA ASN A 166 -16.82 -8.27 -7.92
C ASN A 166 -16.53 -8.98 -9.26
N VAL A 167 -16.23 -8.25 -10.34
CA VAL A 167 -15.81 -8.83 -11.62
C VAL A 167 -14.29 -8.85 -11.71
N THR A 168 -13.73 -10.03 -11.98
CA THR A 168 -12.30 -10.23 -12.19
C THR A 168 -11.92 -9.91 -13.64
N LYS A 169 -10.89 -9.08 -13.81
CA LYS A 169 -10.21 -8.89 -15.10
C LYS A 169 -8.78 -9.40 -15.01
N GLU A 170 -8.34 -10.02 -16.10
CA GLU A 170 -6.93 -10.32 -16.32
C GLU A 170 -6.16 -9.00 -16.44
N ASP A 171 -5.02 -8.93 -15.75
CA ASP A 171 -4.11 -7.78 -15.62
C ASP A 171 -4.63 -6.42 -16.12
N PRO A 172 -5.26 -5.61 -15.24
CA PRO A 172 -5.74 -4.29 -15.63
C PRO A 172 -4.63 -3.22 -15.72
N TYR A 173 -3.34 -3.59 -15.54
CA TYR A 173 -2.27 -2.60 -15.32
C TYR A 173 -1.10 -2.68 -16.29
N PHE A 174 -0.68 -3.89 -16.71
CA PHE A 174 0.63 -4.10 -17.34
C PHE A 174 0.57 -4.99 -18.60
N ASP A 175 -0.49 -4.86 -19.39
CA ASP A 175 -0.65 -5.52 -20.69
C ASP A 175 -0.47 -7.06 -20.66
N GLY A 176 -0.92 -7.69 -19.58
CA GLY A 176 -0.87 -9.14 -19.37
C GLY A 176 0.32 -9.63 -18.55
N MET A 177 1.25 -8.76 -18.13
CA MET A 177 2.39 -9.12 -17.28
C MET A 177 2.10 -9.01 -15.78
N GLY A 178 0.99 -8.39 -15.43
CA GLY A 178 0.51 -8.18 -14.07
C GLY A 178 -0.45 -9.26 -13.58
N PRO A 179 -0.84 -9.19 -12.30
CA PRO A 179 -1.81 -10.10 -11.72
C PRO A 179 -3.24 -9.71 -12.10
N SER A 180 -4.13 -10.70 -12.15
CA SER A 180 -5.57 -10.43 -12.22
C SER A 180 -6.06 -9.66 -10.99
N ARG A 181 -7.12 -8.87 -11.19
CA ARG A 181 -7.76 -8.06 -10.13
C ARG A 181 -9.26 -8.10 -10.26
N THR A 182 -9.93 -8.08 -9.12
CA THR A 182 -11.40 -8.05 -9.03
C THR A 182 -11.84 -6.66 -8.60
N GLY A 183 -12.85 -6.09 -9.28
CA GLY A 183 -13.32 -4.75 -8.98
C GLY A 183 -13.80 -4.60 -7.53
N CYS A 184 -13.41 -3.49 -6.90
CA CYS A 184 -13.66 -3.21 -5.50
C CYS A 184 -15.16 -3.10 -5.21
N ASN A 185 -15.62 -3.82 -4.19
CA ASN A 185 -17.00 -3.74 -3.67
C ASN A 185 -17.16 -2.79 -2.47
N PHE A 186 -16.17 -1.93 -2.24
CA PHE A 186 -16.19 -0.91 -1.19
C PHE A 186 -16.42 -1.42 0.25
N CYS A 187 -16.07 -2.67 0.56
CA CYS A 187 -16.30 -3.27 1.88
C CYS A 187 -15.48 -2.68 3.06
N GLY A 188 -14.55 -1.76 2.82
CA GLY A 188 -13.74 -1.11 3.88
C GLY A 188 -12.68 -2.00 4.55
N ALA A 189 -12.43 -3.22 4.07
CA ALA A 189 -11.53 -4.19 4.70
C ALA A 189 -10.02 -3.97 4.44
N CYS A 190 -9.62 -2.79 3.94
CA CYS A 190 -8.26 -2.54 3.44
C CYS A 190 -7.14 -2.78 4.47
N MET A 191 -7.39 -2.45 5.74
CA MET A 191 -6.41 -2.59 6.85
C MET A 191 -6.47 -3.96 7.54
N THR A 192 -7.46 -4.79 7.22
CA THR A 192 -7.54 -6.19 7.67
C THR A 192 -7.06 -7.17 6.61
N GLY A 193 -6.57 -6.67 5.47
CA GLY A 193 -6.22 -7.46 4.29
C GLY A 193 -7.40 -7.57 3.32
N CYS A 194 -7.15 -7.27 2.04
CA CYS A 194 -8.19 -7.30 1.03
C CYS A 194 -8.56 -8.73 0.67
N ARG A 195 -9.78 -9.13 1.01
CA ARG A 195 -10.32 -10.47 0.72
C ARG A 195 -10.91 -10.61 -0.68
N ASN A 196 -11.00 -9.51 -1.42
CA ASN A 196 -11.62 -9.49 -2.75
C ASN A 196 -10.58 -9.30 -3.87
N ASN A 197 -9.27 -9.38 -3.61
CA ASN A 197 -8.23 -9.18 -4.63
C ASN A 197 -8.32 -7.84 -5.41
N SER A 198 -8.91 -6.81 -4.82
CA SER A 198 -9.03 -5.47 -5.44
C SER A 198 -7.87 -4.55 -5.08
N LYS A 199 -7.27 -4.77 -3.91
CA LYS A 199 -6.15 -3.97 -3.39
C LYS A 199 -4.84 -4.42 -4.05
N ASN A 200 -4.13 -3.48 -4.68
CA ASN A 200 -2.85 -3.79 -5.31
C ASN A 200 -1.74 -3.85 -4.25
N THR A 201 -1.63 -5.01 -3.61
CA THR A 201 -0.61 -5.34 -2.61
C THR A 201 0.63 -5.87 -3.32
N LEU A 202 1.82 -5.59 -2.78
CA LEU A 202 3.12 -5.93 -3.37
C LEU A 202 3.52 -7.39 -3.17
#